data_AF-A0A8J7DDH7-F1
#
_entry.id   AF-A0A8J7DDH7-F1
#
_cell.length_a   1.000
_cell.length_b   1.000
_cell.length_c   1.000
_cell.angle_alpha   90.00
_cell.angle_beta   90.00
_cell.angle_gamma   90.00
#
_symmetry.space_group_name_H-M   'P 1'
#
loop_
_entity.id
_entity.type
_entity.pdbx_description
1 polymer ?
#
loop_
_entity_poly.entity_id
_entity_poly.type
_entity_poly.pdbx_seq_one_letter_code
_entity_poly.pdbx_strand_id
1 'polypeptide(L)' 'MTNIHNLGMTDTEYAKLIAQGYDPNLEHQLMELGESIDEARKLARIVGLTQDKPLQTEEEWQEFMAVWGDTCDGSLEK' A
#
# COMPACT_ATOMS: atom_id res chain seq x y z
N MET A 1 13.70 -0.95 17.30
CA MET A 1 14.63 -1.24 16.21
C MET A 1 13.94 -0.83 14.93
N THR A 2 14.53 0.06 14.14
CA THR A 2 14.01 0.38 12.81
C THR A 2 14.41 -0.76 11.89
N ASN A 3 13.48 -1.65 11.57
CA ASN A 3 13.72 -2.68 10.58
C ASN A 3 13.79 -1.99 9.21
N ILE A 4 14.97 -2.00 8.59
CA ILE A 4 15.13 -1.49 7.22
C ILE A 4 14.76 -2.63 6.29
N HIS A 5 13.57 -2.53 5.69
CA HIS A 5 13.12 -3.47 4.67
C HIS A 5 13.58 -3.00 3.30
N ASN A 6 14.19 -3.89 2.51
CA ASN A 6 14.48 -3.58 1.11
C ASN A 6 13.20 -3.70 0.30
N LEU A 7 12.55 -2.57 0.06
CA LEU A 7 11.27 -2.51 -0.63
C LEU A 7 11.40 -2.53 -2.16
N GLY A 8 12.62 -2.47 -2.71
CA GLY A 8 12.83 -2.39 -4.16
C GLY A 8 12.26 -1.12 -4.80
N MET A 9 12.21 -0.01 -4.04
CA MET A 9 11.74 1.30 -4.50
C MET A 9 12.82 2.37 -4.27
N THR A 10 12.71 3.49 -4.98
CA THR A 10 13.57 4.66 -4.78
C THR A 10 13.20 5.42 -3.50
N ASP A 11 14.16 6.16 -2.94
CA ASP A 11 13.92 7.01 -1.76
C ASP A 11 12.78 8.03 -2.00
N THR A 12 12.66 8.54 -3.23
CA THR A 12 11.60 9.47 -3.63
C THR A 12 10.22 8.81 -3.58
N GLU A 13 10.10 7.58 -4.11
CA GLU A 13 8.86 6.81 -4.06
C GLU A 13 8.50 6.48 -2.60
N TYR A 14 9.48 6.05 -1.81
CA TYR A 14 9.29 5.78 -0.39
C TYR A 14 8.78 7.02 0.36
N ALA A 15 9.43 8.16 0.18
CA ALA A 15 9.03 9.42 0.82
C ALA A 15 7.61 9.83 0.44
N LYS A 16 7.20 9.60 -0.82
CA LYS A 16 5.83 9.85 -1.28
C LYS A 16 4.83 8.96 -0.55
N LEU A 17 5.11 7.65 -0.45
CA LEU A 17 4.22 6.71 0.23
C LEU A 17 4.10 7.02 1.73
N ILE A 18 5.21 7.33 2.41
CA ILE A 18 5.18 7.75 3.82
C ILE A 18 4.32 9.00 4.02
N ALA A 19 4.41 9.98 3.12
CA ALA A 19 3.56 11.18 3.18
C ALA A 19 2.06 10.89 3.01
N GLN A 20 1.73 9.73 2.43
CA GLN A 20 0.36 9.22 2.26
C GLN A 20 -0.08 8.27 3.38
N GLY A 21 0.70 8.14 4.46
CA GLY A 21 0.35 7.28 5.61
C GLY A 21 0.77 5.83 5.47
N TYR A 22 1.61 5.49 4.48
CA TYR A 22 2.15 4.14 4.33
C TYR A 22 2.93 3.67 5.57
N ASP A 23 2.66 2.45 6.03
CA ASP A 23 3.43 1.81 7.11
C ASP A 23 4.20 0.58 6.59
N PRO A 24 5.54 0.64 6.49
CA PRO A 24 6.35 -0.51 6.06
C PRO A 24 6.31 -1.68 7.05
N ASN A 25 5.97 -1.45 8.33
CA ASN A 25 5.80 -2.55 9.27
C ASN A 25 4.50 -3.31 8.99
N LEU A 26 3.45 -2.62 8.54
CA LEU A 26 2.20 -3.25 8.13
C LEU A 26 2.40 -4.11 6.89
N GLU A 27 3.13 -3.62 5.88
CA GLU A 27 3.54 -4.44 4.71
C GLU A 27 4.25 -5.72 5.18
N HIS A 28 5.22 -5.60 6.09
CA HIS A 28 5.93 -6.77 6.60
C HIS A 28 5.01 -7.75 7.36
N GLN A 29 4.10 -7.25 8.19
CA GLN A 29 3.13 -8.09 8.90
C GLN A 29 2.22 -8.83 7.93
N LEU A 30 1.78 -8.19 6.85
CA LEU A 30 0.98 -8.84 5.80
C LEU A 30 1.76 -9.94 5.08
N MET A 31 3.05 -9.71 4.80
CA MET A 31 3.93 -10.75 4.27
C MET A 31 4.08 -11.94 5.24
N GLU A 32 4.21 -11.69 6.54
CA GLU A 32 4.26 -12.74 7.57
C GLU A 32 2.95 -13.55 7.66
N LEU A 33 1.82 -12.92 7.33
CA LEU A 33 0.50 -13.57 7.23
C LEU A 33 0.32 -14.38 5.94
N GLY A 34 1.28 -14.32 5.01
CA GLY A 34 1.30 -15.11 3.79
C GLY A 34 0.98 -14.33 2.51
N GLU A 35 0.80 -13.00 2.59
CA GLU A 35 0.62 -12.18 1.39
C GLU A 35 1.90 -12.11 0.56
N SER A 36 1.75 -11.97 -0.75
CA SER A 36 2.88 -11.64 -1.62
C SER A 36 3.38 -10.22 -1.32
N ILE A 37 4.64 -9.93 -1.64
CA ILE A 37 5.22 -8.58 -1.44
C ILE A 37 4.36 -7.52 -2.12
N ASP A 38 3.91 -7.78 -3.35
CA ASP A 38 3.11 -6.82 -4.12
C ASP A 38 1.74 -6.59 -3.49
N GLU A 39 1.09 -7.65 -3.00
CA GLU A 39 -0.22 -7.57 -2.36
C GLU A 39 -0.14 -6.89 -0.99
N ALA A 40 0.83 -7.27 -0.16
CA ALA A 40 1.12 -6.66 1.12
C ALA A 40 1.37 -5.14 0.99
N ARG A 41 2.10 -4.74 -0.05
CA ARG A 41 2.36 -3.33 -0.36
C ARG A 41 1.11 -2.58 -0.77
N LYS A 42 0.27 -3.16 -1.63
CA LYS A 42 -1.00 -2.55 -2.04
C LYS A 42 -1.91 -2.35 -0.85
N LEU A 43 -2.08 -3.37 -0.01
CA LEU A 43 -2.88 -3.31 1.21
C LEU A 43 -2.36 -2.26 2.21
N ALA A 44 -1.04 -2.22 2.44
CA ALA A 44 -0.44 -1.20 3.31
C ALA A 44 -0.67 0.23 2.78
N ARG A 45 -0.63 0.43 1.45
CA ARG A 45 -0.96 1.72 0.82
C ARG A 45 -2.45 2.07 0.97
N ILE A 46 -3.35 1.11 0.77
CA ILE A 46 -4.80 1.29 0.95
C ILE A 46 -5.13 1.73 2.37
N VAL A 47 -4.52 1.08 3.37
CA VAL A 47 -4.67 1.46 4.78
C VAL A 47 -4.15 2.88 5.00
N GLY A 48 -2.94 3.21 4.53
CA GLY A 48 -2.39 4.56 4.66
C GLY A 48 -3.31 5.66 4.10
N LEU A 49 -3.89 5.43 2.91
CA LEU A 49 -4.80 6.38 2.26
C LEU A 49 -6.11 6.61 3.04
N THR A 50 -6.54 5.66 3.89
CA THR A 50 -7.87 5.66 4.51
C THR A 50 -7.86 5.76 6.04
N GLN A 51 -6.70 5.58 6.70
CA GLN A 51 -6.60 5.44 8.14
C GLN A 51 -6.89 6.73 8.92
N ASP A 52 -6.37 7.88 8.46
CA ASP A 52 -6.45 9.13 9.24
C ASP A 52 -7.66 10.00 8.87
N LYS A 53 -8.11 9.91 7.62
CA LYS A 53 -9.23 10.71 7.12
C LYS A 53 -9.98 9.95 6.03
N PRO A 54 -11.30 10.17 5.90
CA PRO A 54 -12.00 9.74 4.71
C PRO A 54 -11.44 10.47 3.48
N LEU A 55 -11.43 9.77 2.34
CA LEU A 55 -11.09 10.34 1.04
C LEU A 55 -12.11 11.44 0.69
N GLN A 56 -11.65 12.66 0.45
CA GLN A 56 -12.52 13.82 0.24
C GLN A 56 -12.51 14.35 -1.20
N THR A 57 -11.44 14.11 -1.96
CA THR A 57 -11.32 14.62 -3.33
C THR A 57 -11.38 13.50 -4.36
N GLU A 58 -11.75 13.86 -5.58
CA GLU A 58 -11.78 12.92 -6.71
C GLU A 58 -10.39 12.31 -6.95
N GLU A 59 -9.32 13.10 -6.81
CA GLU A 59 -7.95 12.64 -6.99
C GLU A 59 -7.56 11.58 -5.95
N GLU A 60 -7.96 11.77 -4.68
CA GLU A 60 -7.75 10.79 -3.60
C GLU A 60 -8.52 9.48 -3.90
N TRP A 61 -9.74 9.58 -4.41
CA TRP A 61 -10.53 8.42 -4.85
C TRP A 61 -9.93 7.71 -6.05
N GLN A 62 -9.44 8.44 -7.05
CA GLN A 62 -8.76 7.85 -8.21
C GLN A 62 -7.48 7.13 -7.81
N GLU A 63 -6.70 7.70 -6.88
CA GLU A 63 -5.50 7.04 -6.35
C GLU A 63 -5.85 5.76 -5.58
N PHE A 64 -6.88 5.80 -4.73
CA PHE A 64 -7.38 4.60 -4.06
C PHE A 64 -7.82 3.53 -5.05
N MET A 65 -8.62 3.90 -6.06
CA MET A 65 -9.15 2.96 -7.05
C MET A 65 -8.07 2.41 -7.97
N ALA A 66 -7.01 3.17 -8.25
CA ALA A 66 -5.85 2.67 -8.98
C ALA A 66 -5.12 1.57 -8.18
N VAL A 67 -4.88 1.78 -6.89
CA VAL A 67 -4.24 0.77 -6.02
C VAL A 67 -5.17 -0.44 -5.82
N TRP A 68 -6.46 -0.21 -5.62
CA TRP A 68 -7.47 -1.25 -5.40
C TRP A 68 -7.76 -2.07 -6.66
N GLY A 69 -7.88 -1.42 -7.83
CA GLY A 69 -8.14 -2.07 -9.11
C GLY A 69 -7.06 -3.08 -9.47
N ASP A 70 -5.79 -2.72 -9.26
CA ASP A 70 -4.64 -3.62 -9.44
C ASP A 70 -4.64 -4.80 -8.45
N THR A 71 -5.38 -4.69 -7.33
CA THR A 71 -5.53 -5.74 -6.31
C THR A 71 -6.61 -6.75 -6.72
N CYS A 72 -7.72 -6.29 -7.31
CA CYS A 72 -8.86 -7.13 -7.68
C CYS A 72 -8.76 -7.83 -9.05
N ASP A 73 -7.88 -7.37 -9.96
CA ASP A 73 -7.71 -7.98 -11.29
C ASP A 73 -7.10 -9.40 -11.23
N GLY A 74 -6.46 -9.77 -10.12
CA GLY A 74 -5.93 -11.12 -9.89
C GLY A 74 -6.96 -12.18 -9.45
N SER A 75 -8.23 -11.81 -9.24
CA SER A 75 -9.27 -12.70 -8.67
C SER A 75 -10.31 -13.22 -9.68
N LEU A 76 -10.19 -12.92 -10.97
CA LEU A 76 -11.15 -13.36 -12.01
C LEU A 76 -10.64 -14.48 -12.94
N GLU A 77 -9.47 -15.07 -12.69
CA GLU A 77 -8.93 -16.21 -13.46
C GLU A 77 -8.72 -17.50 -12.63
N LYS A 78 -9.69 -17.89 -11.80
CA LYS A 78 -9.76 -19.27 -11.28
C LYS A 78 -11.14 -19.89 -11.50
#